data_AF-L8HC64-F1
#
_entry.id   AF-L8HC64-F1
#
_cell.length_a   1.000
_cell.length_b   1.000
_cell.length_c   1.000
_cell.angle_alpha   90.00
_cell.angle_beta   90.00
_cell.angle_gamma   90.00
#
_symmetry.space_group_name_H-M   'P 1'
#
loop_
_entity.id
_entity.type
_entity.pdbx_description
1 polymer ?
#
loop_
_entity_poly.entity_id
_entity_poly.type
_entity_poly.pdbx_seq_one_letter_code
_entity_poly.pdbx_strand_id
1 'polypeptide(L)'
;MFLSLAYDCWVQEQVGNALVNVVEGYMIETGRRTVTPELAENTVYNPDLSYTWYVDYFKGKEHENYIGSDLEFGTVVVSIIHEQDEGHKNIRAIIRTKHCDVTSLIPKADFGTNTFKKTSVREIVRTACPALADKLPKVNYKLIKNPALHLELENFETKQVIKNYKIGVLYCKEGQSQEDEMFCNEYGSEAFEQFLDFLGDRVELNGWKKYRAGLDVNGGSTGTHSVHTQWNGGEIMFHVSTLLPFTPGDPQQIERKRHLGNDILMIVFKEGNGPPFSPNTITSEFNHVFAVITPTEIDGSDLRLSGGTTPRRLAADEDEESPRSNRFTAKGPAAAAAAENKSKAARMSRSPPRRRKQDNAISKDKGSRKSVMTRSPTKKDKEVAYRVAITRKDGVPLYGPHFEGDVFPRNQQFRDFLFYKLTNGERAAYDAPIFNRKMTRVRAELLKHLEKTFA
;
A
#
# COMPACT_ATOMS: atom_id res chain seq x y z
N MET A 1 -15.79 -22.09 -11.43
CA MET A 1 -15.50 -23.43 -10.89
C MET A 1 -13.99 -23.68 -10.96
N PHE A 2 -13.19 -22.87 -10.25
CA PHE A 2 -11.72 -22.95 -10.14
C PHE A 2 -11.32 -22.45 -8.74
N LEU A 3 -11.90 -23.04 -7.68
CA LEU A 3 -11.73 -22.58 -6.30
C LEU A 3 -11.40 -23.74 -5.32
N SER A 4 -10.75 -24.80 -5.79
CA SER A 4 -10.63 -26.05 -5.00
C SER A 4 -9.22 -26.62 -4.81
N LEU A 5 -8.13 -25.96 -5.23
CA LEU A 5 -6.79 -26.58 -5.16
C LEU A 5 -5.69 -25.65 -4.60
N ALA A 6 -6.02 -24.75 -3.67
CA ALA A 6 -5.03 -23.92 -2.97
C ALA A 6 -5.14 -23.98 -1.44
N TYR A 7 -5.67 -25.08 -0.88
CA TYR A 7 -5.86 -25.23 0.56
C TYR A 7 -4.64 -25.82 1.31
N ASP A 8 -3.64 -26.38 0.61
CA ASP A 8 -2.65 -27.28 1.23
C ASP A 8 -1.20 -26.75 1.27
N CYS A 9 -0.96 -25.46 1.58
CA CYS A 9 0.42 -25.02 1.85
C CYS A 9 0.58 -24.01 3.00
N TRP A 10 -0.36 -23.98 3.96
CA TRP A 10 -0.19 -23.20 5.18
C TRP A 10 0.14 -24.15 6.33
N VAL A 11 1.21 -23.81 7.06
CA VAL A 11 1.67 -24.58 8.21
C VAL A 11 0.58 -24.54 9.30
N GLN A 12 -0.17 -25.63 9.44
CA GLN A 12 -1.07 -25.87 10.58
C GLN A 12 -0.30 -26.30 11.85
N GLU A 13 1.01 -26.51 11.76
CA GLU A 13 1.84 -26.88 12.90
C GLU A 13 2.34 -25.64 13.66
N GLN A 14 1.99 -25.58 14.95
CA GLN A 14 2.60 -24.65 15.90
C GLN A 14 4.10 -24.92 15.96
N VAL A 15 4.90 -24.07 15.32
CA VAL A 15 6.34 -24.10 15.54
C VAL A 15 6.62 -23.43 16.87
N GLY A 16 7.34 -24.12 17.77
CA GLY A 16 7.81 -23.52 19.03
C GLY A 16 8.46 -22.16 18.74
N ASN A 17 7.91 -21.10 19.34
CA ASN A 17 8.16 -19.67 19.06
C ASN A 17 7.23 -18.99 18.02
N ALA A 18 5.98 -19.38 17.84
CA ALA A 18 5.02 -18.63 17.02
C ALA A 18 4.59 -17.29 17.70
N LEU A 19 4.36 -16.23 16.92
CA LEU A 19 3.78 -14.98 17.42
C LEU A 19 2.24 -15.01 17.49
N VAL A 20 1.62 -15.83 16.64
CA VAL A 20 0.17 -15.94 16.50
C VAL A 20 -0.25 -17.40 16.57
N ASN A 21 -1.35 -17.68 17.28
CA ASN A 21 -1.93 -19.00 17.34
C ASN A 21 -2.62 -19.36 16.04
N VAL A 22 -2.35 -20.57 15.54
CA VAL A 22 -3.16 -21.20 14.49
C VAL A 22 -4.54 -21.46 15.05
N VAL A 23 -5.55 -20.78 14.50
CA VAL A 23 -6.94 -20.92 14.91
C VAL A 23 -7.84 -20.99 13.68
N GLU A 24 -8.94 -21.72 13.78
CA GLU A 24 -9.94 -21.83 12.72
C GLU A 24 -10.51 -20.45 12.36
N GLY A 25 -10.75 -20.21 11.08
CA GLY A 25 -11.27 -18.93 10.57
C GLY A 25 -10.21 -17.87 10.30
N TYR A 26 -8.93 -18.18 10.50
CA TYR A 26 -7.81 -17.27 10.30
C TYR A 26 -6.63 -17.90 9.56
N MET A 27 -6.00 -17.09 8.72
CA MET A 27 -4.80 -17.43 7.95
C MET A 27 -3.62 -16.59 8.42
N ILE A 28 -2.43 -17.19 8.54
CA ILE A 28 -1.26 -16.57 9.19
C ILE A 28 -0.04 -16.55 8.26
N GLU A 29 0.58 -15.39 8.13
CA GLU A 29 1.87 -15.16 7.46
C GLU A 29 2.94 -14.81 8.50
N THR A 30 4.00 -15.62 8.58
CA THR A 30 5.07 -15.55 9.60
C THR A 30 6.46 -15.54 9.00
N GLY A 31 6.61 -15.04 7.76
CA GLY A 31 7.89 -14.95 7.05
C GLY A 31 8.42 -16.26 6.49
N ARG A 32 8.19 -17.40 7.13
CA ARG A 32 8.77 -18.69 6.72
C ARG A 32 8.10 -19.30 5.48
N ARG A 33 8.57 -19.09 4.24
CA ARG A 33 8.05 -19.72 2.99
C ARG A 33 6.54 -20.01 3.03
N THR A 34 5.75 -19.12 3.63
CA THR A 34 4.32 -19.33 3.85
C THR A 34 3.52 -19.04 2.59
N VAL A 35 4.15 -18.35 1.65
CA VAL A 35 3.61 -17.98 0.36
C VAL A 35 4.51 -18.61 -0.71
N THR A 36 3.98 -19.55 -1.47
CA THR A 36 4.66 -20.08 -2.66
C THR A 36 4.74 -18.99 -3.74
N PRO A 37 5.71 -19.04 -4.67
CA PRO A 37 5.75 -18.09 -5.80
C PRO A 37 4.42 -18.00 -6.56
N GLU A 38 3.75 -19.13 -6.77
CA GLU A 38 2.43 -19.18 -7.43
C GLU A 38 1.35 -18.45 -6.63
N LEU A 39 1.38 -18.55 -5.30
CA LEU A 39 0.49 -17.77 -4.44
C LEU A 39 0.82 -16.28 -4.50
N ALA A 40 2.11 -15.93 -4.51
CA ALA A 40 2.59 -14.55 -4.59
C ALA A 40 2.12 -13.83 -5.88
N GLU A 41 2.15 -14.52 -7.02
CA GLU A 41 1.67 -14.02 -8.31
C GLU A 41 0.18 -13.66 -8.31
N ASN A 42 -0.62 -14.33 -7.47
CA ASN A 42 -2.06 -14.11 -7.38
C ASN A 42 -2.47 -13.12 -6.28
N THR A 43 -1.53 -12.36 -5.73
CA THR A 43 -1.81 -11.48 -4.59
C THR A 43 -2.19 -10.07 -4.98
N VAL A 44 -3.09 -9.50 -4.19
CA VAL A 44 -3.42 -8.08 -4.27
C VAL A 44 -2.21 -7.31 -3.74
N TYR A 45 -1.34 -6.89 -4.65
CA TYR A 45 -0.27 -5.95 -4.38
C TYR A 45 -0.35 -4.85 -5.42
N ASN A 46 -0.61 -3.63 -4.96
CA ASN A 46 -0.60 -2.49 -5.85
C ASN A 46 0.12 -1.33 -5.13
N PRO A 47 1.38 -1.05 -5.48
CA PRO A 47 2.15 0.01 -4.82
C PRO A 47 1.54 1.41 -5.07
N ASP A 48 0.70 1.53 -6.09
CA ASP A 48 0.14 2.78 -6.61
C ASP A 48 -1.40 2.72 -6.63
N LEU A 49 -2.00 2.36 -5.50
CA LEU A 49 -3.46 2.23 -5.29
C LEU A 49 -4.26 3.55 -5.38
N SER A 50 -3.72 4.55 -6.07
CA SER A 50 -4.33 5.84 -6.32
C SER A 50 -4.46 6.18 -7.80
N TYR A 51 -4.22 5.24 -8.72
CA TYR A 51 -4.42 5.46 -10.15
C TYR A 51 -5.87 5.85 -10.43
N THR A 52 -6.04 7.09 -10.86
CA THR A 52 -7.30 7.65 -11.31
C THR A 52 -7.33 7.53 -12.82
N TRP A 53 -7.64 6.33 -13.32
CA TRP A 53 -7.49 5.99 -14.73
C TRP A 53 -8.34 6.89 -15.66
N TYR A 54 -9.53 7.28 -15.22
CA TYR A 54 -10.34 8.25 -15.94
C TYR A 54 -9.68 9.64 -15.95
N VAL A 55 -9.16 10.10 -14.81
CA VAL A 55 -8.45 11.38 -14.73
C VAL A 55 -7.18 11.38 -15.59
N ASP A 56 -6.40 10.31 -15.54
CA ASP A 56 -5.08 10.24 -16.17
C ASP A 56 -5.21 10.13 -17.70
N TYR A 57 -6.20 9.37 -18.18
CA TYR A 57 -6.28 9.03 -19.60
C TYR A 57 -7.44 9.68 -20.36
N PHE A 58 -8.55 10.04 -19.70
CA PHE A 58 -9.77 10.53 -20.36
C PHE A 58 -10.02 12.03 -20.12
N LYS A 59 -9.68 12.55 -18.94
CA LYS A 59 -9.91 13.96 -18.60
C LYS A 59 -9.24 14.90 -19.59
N GLY A 60 -9.98 15.90 -20.06
CA GLY A 60 -9.50 16.90 -21.01
C GLY A 60 -9.32 16.37 -22.44
N LYS A 61 -9.61 15.10 -22.72
CA LYS A 61 -9.54 14.51 -24.06
C LYS A 61 -10.92 14.16 -24.59
N GLU A 62 -11.06 14.15 -25.92
CA GLU A 62 -12.27 13.69 -26.58
C GLU A 62 -12.43 12.17 -26.43
N HIS A 63 -13.57 11.74 -25.88
CA HIS A 63 -13.86 10.34 -25.60
C HIS A 63 -15.38 10.12 -25.51
N GLU A 64 -15.80 8.87 -25.54
CA GLU A 64 -17.22 8.49 -25.53
C GLU A 64 -17.60 7.78 -24.24
N ASN A 65 -18.80 8.07 -23.72
CA ASN A 65 -19.35 7.42 -22.54
C ASN A 65 -20.70 6.79 -22.87
N TYR A 66 -20.86 5.53 -22.46
CA TYR A 66 -22.06 4.75 -22.68
C TYR A 66 -22.65 4.30 -21.35
N ILE A 67 -23.98 4.28 -21.27
CA ILE A 67 -24.71 3.73 -20.13
C ILE A 67 -25.65 2.65 -20.63
N GLY A 68 -25.72 1.54 -19.90
CA GLY A 68 -26.68 0.47 -20.13
C GLY A 68 -27.11 -0.19 -18.82
N SER A 69 -28.13 -1.02 -18.92
CA SER A 69 -28.72 -1.75 -17.80
C SER A 69 -28.65 -3.26 -18.03
N ASP A 70 -28.29 -3.99 -16.99
CA ASP A 70 -28.24 -5.46 -16.95
C ASP A 70 -28.97 -6.00 -15.71
N LEU A 71 -29.59 -7.17 -15.81
CA LEU A 71 -30.34 -7.78 -14.70
C LEU A 71 -29.43 -8.24 -13.55
N GLU A 72 -28.22 -8.70 -13.85
CA GLU A 72 -27.26 -9.19 -12.86
C GLU A 72 -26.34 -8.07 -12.39
N PHE A 73 -25.79 -7.28 -13.30
CA PHE A 73 -24.80 -6.24 -13.00
C PHE A 73 -25.40 -4.88 -12.63
N GLY A 74 -26.70 -4.69 -12.84
CA GLY A 74 -27.37 -3.39 -12.66
C GLY A 74 -26.93 -2.40 -13.74
N THR A 75 -26.76 -1.14 -13.36
CA THR A 75 -26.23 -0.11 -14.26
C THR A 75 -24.77 -0.41 -14.62
N VAL A 76 -24.47 -0.41 -15.92
CA VAL A 76 -23.12 -0.57 -16.49
C VAL A 76 -22.75 0.72 -17.22
N VAL A 77 -21.60 1.30 -16.87
CA VAL A 77 -21.08 2.50 -17.53
C VAL A 77 -19.76 2.17 -18.23
N VAL A 78 -19.64 2.54 -19.50
CA VAL A 78 -18.45 2.26 -20.31
C VAL A 78 -17.87 3.56 -20.85
N SER A 79 -16.61 3.85 -20.53
CA SER A 79 -15.86 4.97 -21.12
C SER A 79 -14.86 4.42 -22.13
N ILE A 80 -14.82 4.96 -23.34
CA ILE A 80 -13.85 4.57 -24.37
C ILE A 80 -13.13 5.78 -24.97
N ILE A 81 -11.82 5.66 -25.17
CA ILE A 81 -11.02 6.63 -25.91
C ILE A 81 -10.17 5.91 -26.95
N HIS A 82 -10.13 6.48 -28.15
CA HIS A 82 -9.32 5.98 -29.25
C HIS A 82 -7.98 6.73 -29.26
N GLU A 83 -6.90 6.02 -28.96
CA GLU A 83 -5.53 6.54 -28.92
C GLU A 83 -4.79 6.18 -30.20
N GLN A 84 -3.99 7.11 -30.72
CA GLN A 84 -3.13 6.90 -31.88
C GLN A 84 -1.76 7.51 -31.61
N ASP A 85 -0.83 6.68 -31.15
CA ASP A 85 0.54 7.07 -30.79
C ASP A 85 1.56 6.27 -31.62
N GLU A 86 2.51 6.96 -32.25
CA GLU A 86 3.66 6.36 -32.97
C GLU A 86 3.30 5.25 -33.99
N GLY A 87 2.10 5.31 -34.57
CA GLY A 87 1.61 4.29 -35.52
C GLY A 87 0.84 3.13 -34.88
N HIS A 88 0.85 3.03 -33.55
CA HIS A 88 -0.03 2.15 -32.78
C HIS A 88 -1.41 2.79 -32.62
N LYS A 89 -2.45 1.97 -32.76
CA LYS A 89 -3.85 2.39 -32.58
C LYS A 89 -4.42 1.53 -31.47
N ASN A 90 -4.81 2.16 -30.37
CA ASN A 90 -5.28 1.46 -29.18
C ASN A 90 -6.64 2.01 -28.73
N ILE A 91 -7.52 1.13 -28.28
CA ILE A 91 -8.73 1.54 -27.59
C ILE A 91 -8.50 1.36 -26.11
N ARG A 92 -8.61 2.45 -25.36
CA ARG A 92 -8.60 2.39 -23.91
C ARG A 92 -10.04 2.40 -23.41
N ALA A 93 -10.39 1.44 -22.57
CA ALA A 93 -11.75 1.24 -22.09
C ALA A 93 -11.81 1.09 -20.56
N ILE A 94 -12.80 1.73 -19.94
CA ILE A 94 -13.18 1.50 -18.54
C ILE A 94 -14.60 0.96 -18.53
N ILE A 95 -14.79 -0.25 -17.99
CA ILE A 95 -16.10 -0.86 -17.79
C ILE A 95 -16.42 -0.86 -16.29
N ARG A 96 -17.42 -0.07 -15.92
CA ARG A 96 -17.85 0.11 -14.54
C ARG A 96 -19.10 -0.70 -14.27
N THR A 97 -18.99 -1.63 -13.33
CA THR A 97 -20.14 -2.40 -12.80
C THR A 97 -20.29 -2.13 -11.31
N LYS A 98 -21.38 -2.59 -10.69
CA LYS A 98 -21.55 -2.51 -9.23
C LYS A 98 -20.46 -3.25 -8.43
N HIS A 99 -19.74 -4.18 -9.04
CA HIS A 99 -18.71 -4.99 -8.36
C HIS A 99 -17.32 -4.39 -8.45
N CYS A 100 -16.93 -3.87 -9.62
CA CYS A 100 -15.59 -3.34 -9.84
C CYS A 100 -15.54 -2.44 -11.09
N ASP A 101 -14.38 -1.80 -11.27
CA ASP A 101 -13.94 -1.22 -12.54
C ASP A 101 -13.00 -2.21 -13.24
N VAL A 102 -13.25 -2.46 -14.53
CA VAL A 102 -12.34 -3.19 -15.42
C VAL A 102 -11.73 -2.19 -16.39
N THR A 103 -10.42 -2.01 -16.31
CA THR A 103 -9.64 -1.12 -17.18
C THR A 103 -8.87 -1.95 -18.20
N SER A 104 -8.90 -1.59 -19.48
CA SER A 104 -8.21 -2.34 -20.53
C SER A 104 -7.65 -1.42 -21.62
N LEU A 105 -6.41 -1.69 -22.04
CA LEU A 105 -5.79 -1.09 -23.22
C LEU A 105 -5.75 -2.14 -24.33
N ILE A 106 -6.55 -1.95 -25.37
CA ILE A 106 -6.77 -2.95 -26.42
C ILE A 106 -6.11 -2.50 -27.71
N PRO A 107 -5.07 -3.20 -28.19
CA PRO A 107 -4.48 -2.94 -29.50
C PRO A 107 -5.49 -3.13 -30.63
N LYS A 108 -5.39 -2.33 -31.70
CA LYS A 108 -6.21 -2.48 -32.91
C LYS A 108 -6.16 -3.90 -33.48
N ALA A 109 -5.03 -4.58 -33.37
CA ALA A 109 -4.82 -5.94 -33.88
C ALA A 109 -5.86 -6.94 -33.32
N ASP A 110 -6.36 -6.69 -32.12
CA ASP A 110 -7.28 -7.59 -31.41
C ASP A 110 -8.72 -7.49 -31.94
N PHE A 111 -9.02 -6.52 -32.81
CA PHE A 111 -10.34 -6.35 -33.44
C PHE A 111 -10.42 -6.90 -34.87
N GLY A 112 -9.39 -7.64 -35.32
CA GLY A 112 -9.37 -8.30 -36.62
C GLY A 112 -9.53 -7.34 -37.82
N THR A 113 -10.43 -7.69 -38.76
CA THR A 113 -10.64 -6.94 -40.01
C THR A 113 -11.53 -5.69 -39.84
N ASN A 114 -12.14 -5.49 -38.68
CA ASN A 114 -12.98 -4.33 -38.43
C ASN A 114 -12.18 -3.03 -38.46
N THR A 115 -12.78 -1.97 -39.01
CA THR A 115 -12.16 -0.64 -38.96
C THR A 115 -12.14 -0.18 -37.50
N PHE A 116 -10.97 0.18 -37.00
CA PHE A 116 -10.74 0.65 -35.61
C PHE A 116 -11.75 1.69 -35.10
N LYS A 117 -12.28 2.56 -35.97
CA LYS A 117 -13.30 3.59 -35.63
C LYS A 117 -14.76 3.11 -35.73
N LYS A 118 -14.99 1.89 -36.19
CA LYS A 118 -16.33 1.28 -36.38
C LYS A 118 -16.59 0.12 -35.41
N THR A 119 -15.64 -0.20 -34.54
CA THR A 119 -15.80 -1.26 -33.53
C THR A 119 -16.93 -0.87 -32.59
N SER A 120 -17.94 -1.74 -32.46
CA SER A 120 -19.07 -1.47 -31.56
C SER A 120 -18.63 -1.53 -30.09
N VAL A 121 -19.27 -0.75 -29.23
CA VAL A 121 -19.04 -0.79 -27.77
C VAL A 121 -19.20 -2.21 -27.20
N ARG A 122 -20.11 -3.02 -27.73
CA ARG A 122 -20.32 -4.41 -27.31
C ARG A 122 -19.10 -5.30 -27.60
N GLU A 123 -18.44 -5.07 -28.73
CA GLU A 123 -17.21 -5.78 -29.09
C GLU A 123 -16.03 -5.33 -28.23
N ILE A 124 -15.92 -4.02 -27.97
CA ILE A 124 -14.91 -3.47 -27.05
C ILE A 124 -15.07 -4.08 -25.65
N VAL A 125 -16.29 -4.12 -25.12
CA VAL A 125 -16.60 -4.72 -23.82
C VAL A 125 -16.25 -6.22 -23.79
N ARG A 126 -16.55 -6.95 -24.86
CA ARG A 126 -16.19 -8.38 -25.00
C ARG A 126 -14.68 -8.59 -24.90
N THR A 127 -13.90 -7.82 -25.64
CA THR A 127 -12.43 -7.92 -25.66
C THR A 127 -11.81 -7.43 -24.35
N ALA A 128 -12.34 -6.34 -23.78
CA ALA A 128 -11.84 -5.74 -22.54
C ALA A 128 -12.05 -6.64 -21.31
N CYS A 129 -13.15 -7.41 -21.29
CA CYS A 129 -13.54 -8.23 -20.15
C CYS A 129 -13.93 -9.65 -20.59
N PRO A 130 -12.95 -10.50 -20.96
CA PRO A 130 -13.23 -11.87 -21.42
C PRO A 130 -14.02 -12.70 -20.41
N ALA A 131 -13.79 -12.48 -19.10
CA ALA A 131 -14.48 -13.16 -18.02
C ALA A 131 -16.01 -12.91 -18.01
N LEU A 132 -16.48 -11.81 -18.62
CA LEU A 132 -17.89 -11.42 -18.68
C LEU A 132 -18.41 -11.30 -20.13
N ALA A 133 -17.68 -11.89 -21.10
CA ALA A 133 -17.96 -11.81 -22.54
C ALA A 133 -19.35 -12.38 -22.94
N ASP A 134 -19.91 -13.27 -22.14
CA ASP A 134 -21.23 -13.86 -22.39
C ASP A 134 -22.40 -13.02 -21.87
N LYS A 135 -22.13 -12.04 -21.01
CA LYS A 135 -23.15 -11.25 -20.29
C LYS A 135 -23.14 -9.79 -20.72
N LEU A 136 -22.06 -9.07 -20.42
CA LEU A 136 -22.00 -7.62 -20.62
C LEU A 136 -22.18 -7.17 -22.08
N PRO A 137 -21.65 -7.87 -23.10
CA PRO A 137 -21.88 -7.49 -24.50
C PRO A 137 -23.35 -7.53 -24.95
N LYS A 138 -24.25 -8.18 -24.19
CA LYS A 138 -25.70 -8.21 -24.50
C LYS A 138 -26.43 -6.95 -24.02
N VAL A 139 -25.79 -6.13 -23.19
CA VAL A 139 -26.34 -4.90 -22.67
C VAL A 139 -26.63 -3.91 -23.81
N ASN A 140 -27.77 -3.22 -23.70
CA ASN A 140 -28.11 -2.15 -24.63
C ASN A 140 -27.47 -0.83 -24.20
N TYR A 141 -26.26 -0.58 -24.71
CA TYR A 141 -25.49 0.63 -24.42
C TYR A 141 -26.00 1.84 -25.22
N LYS A 142 -26.39 2.90 -24.51
CA LYS A 142 -26.73 4.21 -25.07
C LYS A 142 -25.53 5.15 -24.95
N LEU A 143 -25.16 5.80 -26.05
CA LEU A 143 -24.15 6.87 -26.05
C LEU A 143 -24.71 8.11 -25.35
N ILE A 144 -23.98 8.63 -24.37
CA ILE A 144 -24.36 9.84 -23.63
C ILE A 144 -23.52 11.01 -24.14
N LYS A 145 -24.19 12.02 -24.69
CA LYS A 145 -23.56 13.23 -25.25
C LYS A 145 -23.44 14.39 -24.25
N ASN A 146 -24.05 14.27 -23.08
CA ASN A 146 -24.03 15.33 -22.08
C ASN A 146 -22.62 15.43 -21.45
N PRO A 147 -21.89 16.55 -21.65
CA PRO A 147 -20.53 16.69 -21.13
C PRO A 147 -20.46 16.73 -19.60
N ALA A 148 -21.57 17.02 -18.91
CA ALA A 148 -21.61 16.98 -17.44
C ALA A 148 -21.37 15.56 -16.88
N LEU A 149 -21.61 14.50 -17.67
CA LEU A 149 -21.26 13.14 -17.29
C LEU A 149 -19.75 12.98 -17.07
N HIS A 150 -18.91 13.74 -17.79
CA HIS A 150 -17.45 13.62 -17.64
C HIS A 150 -17.01 14.02 -16.23
N LEU A 151 -17.55 15.14 -15.73
CA LEU A 151 -17.27 15.62 -14.38
C LEU A 151 -17.80 14.64 -13.32
N GLU A 152 -19.00 14.08 -13.53
CA GLU A 152 -19.56 13.08 -12.61
C GLU A 152 -18.76 11.77 -12.59
N LEU A 153 -18.20 11.33 -13.72
CA LEU A 153 -17.33 10.14 -13.77
C LEU A 153 -15.97 10.38 -13.13
N GLU A 154 -15.39 11.58 -13.30
CA GLU A 154 -14.18 12.00 -12.58
C GLU A 154 -14.44 12.00 -11.06
N ASN A 155 -15.56 12.58 -10.63
CA ASN A 155 -15.96 12.59 -9.23
C ASN A 155 -16.24 11.16 -8.71
N PHE A 156 -16.86 10.31 -9.51
CA PHE A 156 -17.16 8.92 -9.18
C PHE A 156 -15.88 8.11 -8.93
N GLU A 157 -14.86 8.26 -9.77
CA GLU A 157 -13.57 7.58 -9.59
C GLU A 157 -12.81 8.14 -8.39
N THR A 158 -12.70 9.46 -8.30
CA THR A 158 -11.95 10.13 -7.22
C THR A 158 -12.49 9.81 -5.84
N LYS A 159 -13.83 9.73 -5.68
CA LYS A 159 -14.48 9.38 -4.41
C LYS A 159 -14.23 7.93 -3.97
N GLN A 160 -13.79 7.06 -4.87
CA GLN A 160 -13.50 5.66 -4.57
C GLN A 160 -12.03 5.42 -4.25
N VAL A 161 -11.16 6.40 -4.47
CA VAL A 161 -9.76 6.32 -4.07
C VAL A 161 -9.65 6.49 -2.56
N ILE A 162 -9.21 5.43 -1.90
CA ILE A 162 -8.96 5.43 -0.45
C ILE A 162 -7.52 5.90 -0.23
N LYS A 163 -7.40 7.10 0.34
CA LYS A 163 -6.12 7.73 0.68
C LYS A 163 -5.87 7.76 2.19
N ASN A 164 -6.94 7.75 2.98
CA ASN A 164 -6.86 7.90 4.42
C ASN A 164 -7.22 6.61 5.14
N TYR A 165 -6.45 6.26 6.15
CA TYR A 165 -6.52 5.01 6.89
C TYR A 165 -6.71 5.26 8.37
N LYS A 166 -7.48 4.39 9.00
CA LYS A 166 -7.62 4.31 10.45
C LYS A 166 -7.14 2.95 10.91
N ILE A 167 -6.17 2.92 11.81
CA ILE A 167 -5.51 1.69 12.24
C ILE A 167 -5.55 1.60 13.76
N GLY A 168 -6.13 0.54 14.29
CA GLY A 168 -6.09 0.27 15.72
C GLY A 168 -4.68 -0.12 16.15
N VAL A 169 -4.24 0.34 17.33
CA VAL A 169 -2.99 -0.09 17.96
C VAL A 169 -3.30 -0.54 19.37
N LEU A 170 -3.31 -1.86 19.59
CA LEU A 170 -3.58 -2.49 20.87
C LEU A 170 -2.27 -2.89 21.53
N TYR A 171 -2.08 -2.45 22.77
CA TYR A 171 -0.95 -2.87 23.61
C TYR A 171 -1.29 -4.15 24.38
N CYS A 172 -0.50 -5.19 24.17
CA CYS A 172 -0.55 -6.47 24.88
C CYS A 172 0.71 -6.58 25.76
N LYS A 173 0.53 -6.27 27.05
CA LYS A 173 1.60 -6.33 28.05
C LYS A 173 2.02 -7.78 28.30
N GLU A 174 3.26 -7.98 28.73
CA GLU A 174 3.76 -9.31 29.10
C GLU A 174 2.81 -10.05 30.06
N GLY A 175 2.49 -11.29 29.69
CA GLY A 175 1.61 -12.19 30.44
C GLY A 175 0.12 -12.07 30.13
N GLN A 176 -0.33 -11.02 29.41
CA GLN A 176 -1.74 -10.86 29.05
C GLN A 176 -2.14 -11.81 27.93
N SER A 177 -3.39 -12.29 28.00
CA SER A 177 -3.97 -13.16 26.97
C SER A 177 -5.45 -12.91 26.71
N GLN A 178 -6.11 -12.12 27.57
CA GLN A 178 -7.52 -11.80 27.47
C GLN A 178 -7.73 -10.39 26.91
N GLU A 179 -8.83 -10.21 26.18
CA GLU A 179 -9.21 -8.95 25.55
C GLU A 179 -9.30 -7.81 26.57
N ASP A 180 -10.07 -8.02 27.64
CA ASP A 180 -10.34 -7.02 28.65
C ASP A 180 -9.05 -6.59 29.40
N GLU A 181 -8.09 -7.50 29.60
CA GLU A 181 -6.78 -7.18 30.18
C GLU A 181 -6.01 -6.21 29.29
N MET A 182 -5.98 -6.45 27.98
CA MET A 182 -5.27 -5.61 27.01
C MET A 182 -5.92 -4.23 26.89
N PHE A 183 -7.25 -4.17 26.85
CA PHE A 183 -7.98 -2.91 26.77
C PHE A 183 -7.91 -2.08 28.05
N CYS A 184 -7.72 -2.70 29.22
CA CYS A 184 -7.55 -2.01 30.50
C CYS A 184 -6.16 -1.37 30.69
N ASN A 185 -5.20 -1.57 29.77
CA ASN A 185 -3.89 -0.94 29.90
C ASN A 185 -3.99 0.58 29.78
N GLU A 186 -3.74 1.30 30.88
CA GLU A 186 -3.72 2.77 30.89
C GLU A 186 -2.43 3.34 30.28
N TYR A 187 -1.31 2.62 30.44
CA TYR A 187 0.01 3.06 30.01
C TYR A 187 0.73 1.95 29.25
N GLY A 188 1.55 2.34 28.28
CA GLY A 188 2.45 1.45 27.57
C GLY A 188 3.80 1.26 28.28
N SER A 189 4.62 0.36 27.75
CA SER A 189 6.04 0.26 28.09
C SER A 189 6.87 1.31 27.33
N GLU A 190 8.15 1.45 27.70
CA GLU A 190 9.09 2.26 26.92
C GLU A 190 9.23 1.75 25.48
N ALA A 191 9.29 0.43 25.27
CA ALA A 191 9.39 -0.14 23.92
C ALA A 191 8.12 0.11 23.09
N PHE A 192 6.95 0.13 23.74
CA PHE A 192 5.70 0.50 23.09
C PHE A 192 5.70 1.97 22.68
N GLU A 193 6.08 2.89 23.57
CA GLU A 193 6.16 4.32 23.23
C GLU A 193 7.19 4.58 22.12
N GLN A 194 8.35 3.91 22.13
CA GLN A 194 9.31 3.98 21.02
C GLN A 194 8.75 3.43 19.70
N PHE A 195 7.87 2.43 19.76
CA PHE A 195 7.18 1.93 18.59
C PHE A 195 6.10 2.92 18.08
N LEU A 196 5.39 3.61 18.97
CA LEU A 196 4.46 4.68 18.59
C LEU A 196 5.19 5.82 17.87
N ASP A 197 6.34 6.25 18.39
CA ASP A 197 7.18 7.27 17.75
C ASP A 197 7.74 6.79 16.39
N PHE A 198 7.96 5.49 16.24
CA PHE A 198 8.33 4.88 14.96
C PHE A 198 7.16 4.89 13.95
N LEU A 199 5.92 4.72 14.40
CA LEU A 199 4.74 4.77 13.53
C LEU A 199 4.46 6.19 13.04
N GLY A 200 4.57 7.22 13.88
CA GLY A 200 4.26 8.57 13.46
C GLY A 200 4.44 9.63 14.52
N ASP A 201 3.93 10.81 14.22
CA ASP A 201 4.00 11.97 15.10
C ASP A 201 2.89 11.90 16.14
N ARG A 202 3.22 12.19 17.38
CA ARG A 202 2.21 12.43 18.42
C ARG A 202 1.56 13.79 18.19
N VAL A 203 0.23 13.80 18.06
CA VAL A 203 -0.55 14.99 17.71
C VAL A 203 -1.60 15.29 18.77
N GLU A 204 -1.79 16.56 19.10
CA GLU A 204 -2.89 17.02 19.95
C GLU A 204 -4.20 16.96 19.16
N LEU A 205 -5.25 16.38 19.77
CA LEU A 205 -6.56 16.23 19.14
C LEU A 205 -7.38 17.52 19.16
N ASN A 206 -7.24 18.32 20.22
CA ASN A 206 -7.97 19.57 20.35
C ASN A 206 -7.63 20.53 19.20
N GLY A 207 -8.64 20.89 18.40
CA GLY A 207 -8.46 21.73 17.22
C GLY A 207 -7.75 21.06 16.03
N TRP A 208 -7.59 19.73 16.03
CA TRP A 208 -6.97 19.01 14.92
C TRP A 208 -7.76 19.20 13.62
N LYS A 209 -7.06 19.64 12.56
CA LYS A 209 -7.69 20.03 11.28
C LYS A 209 -7.55 19.00 10.17
N LYS A 210 -6.69 17.99 10.36
CA LYS A 210 -6.46 16.97 9.33
C LYS A 210 -7.37 15.76 9.54
N TYR A 211 -7.12 14.65 8.84
CA TYR A 211 -7.91 13.44 9.01
C TYR A 211 -7.92 12.97 10.48
N ARG A 212 -9.12 12.81 11.04
CA ARG A 212 -9.33 12.50 12.47
C ARG A 212 -9.85 11.09 12.77
N ALA A 213 -10.16 10.30 11.73
CA ALA A 213 -10.67 8.92 11.86
C ALA A 213 -11.86 8.68 12.82
N GLY A 214 -12.63 9.73 13.16
CA GLY A 214 -13.73 9.63 14.12
C GLY A 214 -13.36 9.96 15.57
N LEU A 215 -12.10 10.31 15.85
CA LEU A 215 -11.68 10.90 17.12
C LEU A 215 -12.31 12.28 17.31
N ASP A 216 -12.55 12.62 18.58
CA ASP A 216 -13.07 13.90 19.01
C ASP A 216 -11.96 14.95 19.06
N VAL A 217 -12.19 16.05 18.36
CA VAL A 217 -11.25 17.17 18.21
C VAL A 217 -11.72 18.44 18.92
N ASN A 218 -12.85 18.38 19.63
CA ASN A 218 -13.47 19.54 20.29
C ASN A 218 -13.73 19.31 21.78
N GLY A 219 -14.16 18.10 22.16
CA GLY A 219 -14.63 17.80 23.51
C GLY A 219 -13.68 16.93 24.35
N GLY A 220 -12.59 16.42 23.76
CA GLY A 220 -11.63 15.54 24.45
C GLY A 220 -12.17 14.17 24.84
N SER A 221 -13.35 13.77 24.35
CA SER A 221 -14.00 12.49 24.71
C SER A 221 -13.24 11.25 24.23
N THR A 222 -12.29 11.42 23.31
CA THR A 222 -11.43 10.35 22.79
C THR A 222 -9.95 10.57 23.14
N GLY A 223 -9.69 11.24 24.26
CA GLY A 223 -8.34 11.53 24.73
C GLY A 223 -7.83 12.89 24.24
N THR A 224 -6.62 13.24 24.66
CA THR A 224 -6.00 14.53 24.33
C THR A 224 -5.05 14.44 23.14
N HIS A 225 -4.49 13.24 22.88
CA HIS A 225 -3.50 13.02 21.85
C HIS A 225 -3.76 11.73 21.09
N SER A 226 -3.19 11.63 19.90
CA SER A 226 -3.07 10.38 19.15
C SER A 226 -1.74 10.33 18.39
N VAL A 227 -1.53 9.28 17.60
CA VAL A 227 -0.43 9.16 16.65
C VAL A 227 -0.98 9.32 15.23
N HIS A 228 -0.28 10.10 14.41
CA HIS A 228 -0.66 10.40 13.03
C HIS A 228 0.56 10.37 12.12
N THR A 229 0.37 10.00 10.86
CA THR A 229 1.41 10.21 9.85
C THR A 229 0.83 10.47 8.46
N GLN A 230 1.60 11.15 7.62
CA GLN A 230 1.29 11.30 6.20
C GLN A 230 1.98 10.17 5.44
N TRP A 231 1.22 9.46 4.61
CA TRP A 231 1.72 8.31 3.88
C TRP A 231 1.08 8.23 2.49
N ASN A 232 1.92 8.07 1.46
CA ASN A 232 1.53 7.87 0.06
C ASN A 232 0.42 8.82 -0.47
N GLY A 233 0.56 10.13 -0.20
CA GLY A 233 -0.42 11.13 -0.65
C GLY A 233 -1.73 11.17 0.15
N GLY A 234 -1.79 10.47 1.29
CA GLY A 234 -2.89 10.51 2.24
C GLY A 234 -2.41 10.47 3.69
N GLU A 235 -3.28 10.02 4.59
CA GLU A 235 -3.08 10.14 6.03
C GLU A 235 -3.42 8.84 6.77
N ILE A 236 -2.62 8.48 7.76
CA ILE A 236 -2.93 7.39 8.70
C ILE A 236 -3.14 8.01 10.07
N MET A 237 -4.33 7.78 10.63
CA MET A 237 -4.62 8.10 12.03
C MET A 237 -4.69 6.79 12.82
N PHE A 238 -3.94 6.71 13.91
CA PHE A 238 -3.92 5.52 14.75
C PHE A 238 -4.93 5.66 15.90
N HIS A 239 -5.67 4.60 16.20
CA HIS A 239 -6.47 4.50 17.43
C HIS A 239 -5.65 3.72 18.46
N VAL A 240 -4.88 4.45 19.27
CA VAL A 240 -3.95 3.83 20.23
C VAL A 240 -4.67 3.54 21.55
N SER A 241 -4.68 2.28 21.97
CA SER A 241 -5.47 1.82 23.13
C SER A 241 -5.15 2.59 24.41
N THR A 242 -3.88 2.92 24.65
CA THR A 242 -3.41 3.65 25.84
C THR A 242 -3.65 5.16 25.76
N LEU A 243 -3.92 5.73 24.57
CA LEU A 243 -4.19 7.16 24.40
C LEU A 243 -5.69 7.50 24.39
N LEU A 244 -6.54 6.48 24.22
CA LEU A 244 -7.96 6.61 24.45
C LEU A 244 -8.26 6.64 25.96
N PRO A 245 -9.31 7.35 26.41
CA PRO A 245 -9.62 7.46 27.83
C PRO A 245 -9.87 6.09 28.46
N PHE A 246 -9.37 5.93 29.68
CA PHE A 246 -9.70 4.78 30.52
C PHE A 246 -10.98 5.08 31.31
N THR A 247 -11.88 4.10 31.37
CA THR A 247 -13.13 4.22 32.14
C THR A 247 -13.06 3.33 33.38
N PRO A 248 -12.86 3.89 34.59
CA PRO A 248 -12.87 3.10 35.81
C PRO A 248 -14.19 2.36 36.00
N GLY A 249 -14.13 1.08 36.39
CA GLY A 249 -15.32 0.25 36.61
C GLY A 249 -15.95 -0.35 35.35
N ASP A 250 -15.40 -0.08 34.16
CA ASP A 250 -15.78 -0.74 32.91
C ASP A 250 -14.69 -1.74 32.50
N PRO A 251 -14.79 -3.03 32.86
CA PRO A 251 -13.77 -4.02 32.51
C PRO A 251 -13.65 -4.24 30.99
N GLN A 252 -14.71 -3.95 30.23
CA GLN A 252 -14.70 -4.13 28.77
C GLN A 252 -14.15 -2.90 28.03
N GLN A 253 -14.00 -1.75 28.71
CA GLN A 253 -13.57 -0.49 28.12
C GLN A 253 -14.31 -0.19 26.81
N ILE A 254 -15.64 -0.11 26.88
CA ILE A 254 -16.55 -0.06 25.73
C ILE A 254 -16.19 1.09 24.79
N GLU A 255 -15.83 2.27 25.30
CA GLU A 255 -15.45 3.40 24.44
C GLU A 255 -14.13 3.14 23.70
N ARG A 256 -13.16 2.45 24.30
CA ARG A 256 -11.94 2.03 23.59
C ARG A 256 -12.27 1.01 22.50
N LYS A 257 -13.09 0.00 22.83
CA LYS A 257 -13.57 -1.02 21.88
C LYS A 257 -14.39 -0.40 20.75
N ARG A 258 -15.16 0.67 21.00
CA ARG A 258 -15.92 1.39 19.98
C ARG A 258 -15.02 1.98 18.89
N HIS A 259 -13.79 2.35 19.21
CA HIS A 259 -12.82 2.80 18.21
C HIS A 259 -12.06 1.61 17.60
N LEU A 260 -11.24 0.91 18.39
CA LEU A 260 -10.38 -0.17 17.88
C LEU A 260 -11.16 -1.35 17.31
N GLY A 261 -12.29 -1.69 17.92
CA GLY A 261 -13.17 -2.77 17.47
C GLY A 261 -13.94 -2.44 16.19
N ASN A 262 -13.96 -1.19 15.73
CA ASN A 262 -14.55 -0.78 14.44
C ASN A 262 -13.51 -0.52 13.35
N ASP A 263 -12.23 -0.78 13.63
CA ASP A 263 -11.18 -0.72 12.63
C ASP A 263 -11.06 -2.04 11.89
N ILE A 264 -10.74 -1.99 10.60
CA ILE A 264 -10.56 -3.21 9.81
C ILE A 264 -9.24 -3.88 10.17
N LEU A 265 -8.22 -3.04 10.41
CA LEU A 265 -6.88 -3.46 10.72
C LEU A 265 -6.50 -3.06 12.15
N MET A 266 -5.89 -4.00 12.87
CA MET A 266 -5.34 -3.79 14.20
C MET A 266 -3.87 -4.20 14.25
N ILE A 267 -3.00 -3.30 14.71
CA ILE A 267 -1.66 -3.65 15.17
C ILE A 267 -1.79 -4.11 16.62
N VAL A 268 -1.25 -5.28 16.94
CA VAL A 268 -1.13 -5.78 18.31
C VAL A 268 0.34 -5.75 18.68
N PHE A 269 0.74 -4.77 19.49
CA PHE A 269 2.09 -4.72 20.03
C PHE A 269 2.17 -5.62 21.25
N LYS A 270 2.80 -6.78 21.09
CA LYS A 270 2.88 -7.83 22.10
C LYS A 270 4.26 -7.88 22.72
N GLU A 271 4.32 -7.71 24.03
CA GLU A 271 5.55 -7.85 24.82
C GLU A 271 5.68 -9.20 25.52
N GLY A 272 6.92 -9.52 25.85
CA GLY A 272 7.30 -10.73 26.57
C GLY A 272 7.17 -12.01 25.74
N ASN A 273 7.69 -13.09 26.34
CA ASN A 273 7.71 -14.42 25.74
C ASN A 273 6.48 -15.26 26.12
N GLY A 274 5.40 -14.61 26.56
CA GLY A 274 4.11 -15.23 26.84
C GLY A 274 3.50 -15.89 25.59
N PRO A 275 2.39 -16.62 25.75
CA PRO A 275 1.78 -17.44 24.69
C PRO A 275 1.49 -16.61 23.41
N PRO A 276 1.45 -17.24 22.22
CA PRO A 276 1.15 -16.53 20.99
C PRO A 276 -0.21 -15.82 21.05
N PHE A 277 -0.35 -14.70 20.36
CA PHE A 277 -1.61 -13.97 20.28
C PHE A 277 -2.66 -14.80 19.54
N SER A 278 -3.90 -14.84 20.05
CA SER A 278 -5.02 -15.47 19.35
C SER A 278 -5.95 -14.38 18.80
N PRO A 279 -6.20 -14.32 17.48
CA PRO A 279 -7.14 -13.34 16.95
C PRO A 279 -8.59 -13.61 17.40
N ASN A 280 -8.92 -14.84 17.81
CA ASN A 280 -10.22 -15.17 18.41
C ASN A 280 -10.42 -14.55 19.80
N THR A 281 -9.37 -14.06 20.44
CA THR A 281 -9.51 -13.31 21.70
C THR A 281 -10.22 -11.98 21.48
N ILE A 282 -10.06 -11.36 20.30
CA ILE A 282 -10.66 -10.04 20.01
C ILE A 282 -12.04 -10.22 19.40
N THR A 283 -13.06 -9.70 20.08
CA THR A 283 -14.45 -9.83 19.65
C THR A 283 -14.85 -8.64 18.79
N SER A 284 -14.82 -8.80 17.48
CA SER A 284 -15.22 -7.75 16.53
C SER A 284 -15.77 -8.30 15.21
N GLU A 285 -16.79 -7.63 14.69
CA GLU A 285 -17.28 -7.84 13.32
C GLU A 285 -16.43 -7.10 12.27
N PHE A 286 -15.56 -6.18 12.66
CA PHE A 286 -14.78 -5.33 11.76
C PHE A 286 -13.31 -5.71 11.69
N ASN A 287 -12.69 -6.15 12.80
CA ASN A 287 -11.29 -6.54 12.79
C ASN A 287 -11.10 -7.79 11.92
N HIS A 288 -10.49 -7.61 10.74
CA HIS A 288 -10.27 -8.67 9.75
C HIS A 288 -8.79 -8.91 9.48
N VAL A 289 -7.93 -7.97 9.85
CA VAL A 289 -6.48 -8.08 9.71
C VAL A 289 -5.82 -7.67 11.02
N PHE A 290 -4.92 -8.51 11.52
CA PHE A 290 -4.08 -8.22 12.66
C PHE A 290 -2.61 -8.29 12.26
N ALA A 291 -1.84 -7.28 12.64
CA ALA A 291 -0.39 -7.27 12.58
C ALA A 291 0.17 -7.39 14.00
N VAL A 292 0.67 -8.57 14.35
CA VAL A 292 1.25 -8.83 15.67
C VAL A 292 2.73 -8.51 15.61
N ILE A 293 3.15 -7.54 16.43
CA ILE A 293 4.50 -7.00 16.45
C ILE A 293 5.08 -7.18 17.84
N THR A 294 6.27 -7.77 17.93
CA THR A 294 7.00 -7.97 19.19
C THR A 294 8.38 -7.33 19.10
N PRO A 295 8.79 -6.49 20.07
CA PRO A 295 10.12 -5.93 20.09
C PRO A 295 11.17 -7.03 20.30
N THR A 296 12.29 -6.94 19.59
CA THR A 296 13.42 -7.86 19.70
C THR A 296 14.75 -7.12 19.49
N GLU A 297 15.85 -7.83 19.64
CA GLU A 297 17.20 -7.31 19.45
C GLU A 297 17.91 -8.17 18.40
N ILE A 298 18.61 -7.53 17.45
CA ILE A 298 19.46 -8.21 16.48
C ILE A 298 20.93 -7.87 16.70
N ASP A 299 21.80 -8.84 16.45
CA ASP A 299 23.24 -8.60 16.32
C ASP A 299 23.50 -7.90 14.98
N GLY A 300 24.37 -6.89 14.94
CA GLY A 300 24.70 -6.16 13.71
C GLY A 300 25.26 -7.00 12.54
N SER A 301 25.55 -8.29 12.75
CA SER A 301 25.91 -9.26 11.70
C SER A 301 24.71 -9.86 10.95
N ASP A 302 23.51 -9.83 11.53
CA ASP A 302 22.30 -10.50 11.01
C ASP A 302 21.46 -9.62 10.07
N LEU A 303 21.81 -8.34 9.93
CA LEU A 303 21.21 -7.38 8.98
C LEU A 303 21.25 -7.83 7.51
N ARG A 304 22.05 -8.85 7.16
CA ARG A 304 22.18 -9.39 5.80
C ARG A 304 21.09 -10.39 5.43
N LEU A 305 20.24 -10.83 6.38
CA LEU A 305 19.22 -11.86 6.16
C LEU A 305 17.77 -11.33 6.20
N SER A 306 17.54 -10.08 6.64
CA SER A 306 16.19 -9.49 6.77
C SER A 306 15.70 -8.79 5.49
N GLY A 307 16.00 -9.38 4.33
CA GLY A 307 15.66 -8.81 3.03
C GLY A 307 14.19 -9.02 2.68
N GLY A 308 13.29 -8.27 3.31
CA GLY A 308 12.00 -8.01 2.68
C GLY A 308 12.28 -7.24 1.39
N THR A 309 11.90 -7.78 0.23
CA THR A 309 11.94 -7.04 -1.03
C THR A 309 10.97 -5.87 -0.94
N THR A 310 11.47 -4.70 -0.53
CA THR A 310 10.82 -3.43 -0.85
C THR A 310 10.99 -3.22 -2.35
N PRO A 311 9.91 -2.97 -3.12
CA PRO A 311 10.09 -2.54 -4.48
C PRO A 311 10.80 -1.19 -4.45
N ARG A 312 11.82 -1.09 -5.29
CA ARG A 312 12.64 0.10 -5.50
C ARG A 312 11.70 1.28 -5.71
N ARG A 313 11.69 2.24 -4.77
CA ARG A 313 11.17 3.57 -5.03
C ARG A 313 11.96 4.06 -6.24
N LEU A 314 11.29 4.35 -7.36
CA LEU A 314 11.89 5.14 -8.43
C LEU A 314 12.20 6.49 -7.77
N ALA A 315 13.44 6.63 -7.31
CA ALA A 315 14.00 7.92 -7.02
C ALA A 315 13.85 8.72 -8.30
N ALA A 316 13.28 9.93 -8.18
CA ALA A 316 13.45 10.94 -9.19
C ALA A 316 14.96 11.23 -9.27
N ASP A 317 15.66 10.48 -10.11
CA ASP A 317 16.96 10.89 -10.62
C ASP A 317 16.67 12.02 -11.61
N GLU A 318 16.81 13.25 -11.12
CA GLU A 318 17.16 14.38 -11.97
C GLU A 318 18.53 14.08 -12.59
N ASP A 319 18.53 13.41 -13.74
CA ASP A 319 19.64 13.50 -14.68
C ASP A 319 19.09 13.31 -16.10
N GLU A 320 19.33 14.32 -16.93
CA GLU A 320 19.07 14.31 -18.36
C GLU A 320 19.77 13.10 -19.02
N GLU A 321 19.02 12.07 -19.40
CA GLU A 321 19.47 11.16 -20.45
C GLU A 321 18.32 10.79 -21.39
N SER A 322 18.35 11.44 -22.55
CA SER A 322 17.48 11.17 -23.70
C SER A 322 17.50 9.69 -24.09
N PRO A 323 16.36 9.02 -24.34
CA PRO A 323 16.38 7.66 -24.84
C PRO A 323 16.87 7.64 -26.28
N ARG A 324 18.01 6.99 -26.46
CA ARG A 324 18.65 6.69 -27.74
C ARG A 324 17.67 5.99 -28.68
N SER A 325 17.56 6.59 -29.86
CA SER A 325 16.93 6.03 -31.07
C SER A 325 17.45 4.62 -31.39
N ASN A 326 16.54 3.67 -31.59
CA ASN A 326 16.83 2.52 -32.45
C ASN A 326 16.62 2.94 -33.91
N ARG A 327 17.67 2.76 -34.69
CA ARG A 327 17.94 3.32 -36.00
C ARG A 327 17.12 2.60 -37.10
N PHE A 328 16.16 3.29 -37.71
CA PHE A 328 15.72 2.99 -39.07
C PHE A 328 15.95 4.23 -39.95
N THR A 329 16.75 4.04 -41.00
CA THR A 329 17.20 5.07 -41.93
C THR A 329 16.15 5.38 -42.97
N ALA A 330 15.76 6.65 -43.12
CA ALA A 330 15.28 7.20 -44.38
C ALA A 330 15.61 8.70 -44.44
N LYS A 331 16.37 9.08 -45.47
CA LYS A 331 16.80 10.44 -45.78
C LYS A 331 15.61 11.33 -46.16
N GLY A 332 15.59 12.56 -45.65
CA GLY A 332 14.78 13.67 -46.14
C GLY A 332 15.61 14.97 -46.14
N PRO A 333 15.42 15.89 -47.11
CA PRO A 333 16.38 16.94 -47.44
C PRO A 333 16.19 18.24 -46.63
N ALA A 334 17.22 19.08 -46.76
CA ALA A 334 17.49 20.34 -46.09
C ALA A 334 16.66 21.55 -46.57
N ALA A 335 16.50 22.52 -45.66
CA ALA A 335 16.45 23.98 -45.90
C ALA A 335 16.71 24.64 -44.53
N ALA A 336 17.82 25.32 -44.21
CA ALA A 336 18.50 26.49 -44.79
C ALA A 336 17.76 27.83 -44.57
N ALA A 337 18.15 28.57 -43.52
CA ALA A 337 18.26 30.04 -43.42
C ALA A 337 18.83 30.39 -42.02
N ALA A 338 20.12 30.75 -41.89
CA ALA A 338 20.71 32.10 -41.96
C ALA A 338 20.41 32.95 -40.70
N ALA A 339 21.40 33.15 -39.82
CA ALA A 339 22.25 34.35 -39.68
C ALA A 339 21.66 35.34 -38.64
N GLU A 340 22.34 36.05 -37.75
CA GLU A 340 23.73 36.41 -37.47
C GLU A 340 23.71 37.03 -36.03
N ASN A 341 24.62 36.67 -35.10
CA ASN A 341 25.87 37.39 -34.78
C ASN A 341 25.73 38.61 -33.84
N LYS A 342 26.30 38.53 -32.62
CA LYS A 342 27.45 39.37 -32.20
C LYS A 342 27.95 39.11 -30.78
N SER A 343 29.26 38.88 -30.75
CA SER A 343 30.30 38.87 -29.71
C SER A 343 30.32 39.96 -28.63
N LYS A 344 30.90 39.63 -27.47
CA LYS A 344 32.17 40.17 -26.89
C LYS A 344 32.38 39.58 -25.48
N ALA A 345 33.35 38.67 -25.24
CA ALA A 345 34.80 38.84 -25.08
C ALA A 345 35.26 39.42 -23.73
N ALA A 346 36.02 38.59 -22.98
CA ALA A 346 37.31 38.85 -22.29
C ALA A 346 37.36 38.22 -20.87
N ARG A 347 38.48 37.74 -20.29
CA ARG A 347 39.79 37.20 -20.71
C ARG A 347 40.59 36.97 -19.39
N MET A 348 41.20 35.78 -19.24
CA MET A 348 42.42 35.44 -18.43
C MET A 348 42.34 35.49 -16.88
N SER A 349 43.05 34.69 -16.08
CA SER A 349 44.34 33.96 -16.17
C SER A 349 44.32 32.81 -15.12
N ARG A 350 44.73 31.55 -15.37
CA ARG A 350 46.06 30.89 -15.53
C ARG A 350 47.06 30.96 -14.35
N SER A 351 47.12 29.82 -13.66
CA SER A 351 48.07 29.10 -12.77
C SER A 351 49.59 29.43 -12.89
N PRO A 352 50.50 29.01 -11.96
CA PRO A 352 50.97 27.59 -11.88
C PRO A 352 51.53 27.08 -10.51
N PRO A 353 52.01 25.81 -10.41
CA PRO A 353 52.20 25.01 -9.18
C PRO A 353 53.68 24.64 -8.87
N ARG A 354 53.97 23.93 -7.76
CA ARG A 354 55.22 23.16 -7.45
C ARG A 354 55.15 22.59 -6.01
N ARG A 355 55.82 21.53 -5.54
CA ARG A 355 56.48 20.29 -6.04
C ARG A 355 56.88 19.48 -4.78
N ARG A 356 56.96 18.15 -4.89
CA ARG A 356 57.45 17.16 -3.89
C ARG A 356 58.83 17.45 -3.29
N LYS A 357 59.10 16.97 -2.06
CA LYS A 357 60.35 16.29 -1.65
C LYS A 357 60.12 15.31 -0.49
N GLN A 358 60.69 14.11 -0.64
CA GLN A 358 60.99 13.13 0.41
C GLN A 358 62.16 13.63 1.26
N ASP A 359 62.27 13.16 2.51
CA ASP A 359 63.54 12.79 3.13
C ASP A 359 63.31 11.77 4.28
N ASN A 360 64.17 10.76 4.31
CA ASN A 360 64.28 9.67 5.29
C ASN A 360 65.17 10.10 6.47
N ALA A 361 64.86 9.65 7.69
CA ALA A 361 65.86 9.48 8.75
C ALA A 361 65.49 8.34 9.70
N ILE A 362 66.43 7.42 9.88
CA ILE A 362 66.43 6.27 10.78
C ILE A 362 67.07 6.70 12.11
N SER A 363 66.48 6.34 13.25
CA SER A 363 67.25 6.16 14.50
C SER A 363 66.68 5.03 15.36
N LYS A 364 67.61 4.31 15.98
CA LYS A 364 67.52 3.00 16.63
C LYS A 364 66.91 3.01 18.04
N ASP A 365 66.24 1.90 18.35
CA ASP A 365 66.39 1.02 19.53
C ASP A 365 66.13 1.58 20.96
N LYS A 366 65.14 0.97 21.64
CA LYS A 366 65.33 0.23 22.90
C LYS A 366 64.01 -0.38 23.39
N GLY A 367 64.05 -1.67 23.71
CA GLY A 367 62.88 -2.47 24.07
C GLY A 367 62.29 -2.17 25.45
N SER A 368 61.01 -2.50 25.59
CA SER A 368 60.45 -3.04 26.83
C SER A 368 59.22 -3.86 26.47
N ARG A 369 59.28 -5.17 26.77
CA ARG A 369 58.13 -6.08 26.78
C ARG A 369 57.02 -5.45 27.65
N LYS A 370 55.86 -5.20 27.06
CA LYS A 370 54.61 -5.00 27.81
C LYS A 370 53.58 -5.99 27.32
N SER A 371 52.92 -6.58 28.31
CA SER A 371 51.96 -7.66 28.29
C SER A 371 50.93 -7.57 27.17
N VAL A 372 50.62 -8.74 26.60
CA VAL A 372 49.38 -9.02 25.89
C VAL A 372 48.22 -8.67 26.82
N MET A 373 47.66 -7.48 26.66
CA MET A 373 46.35 -7.13 27.19
C MET A 373 45.36 -7.64 26.16
N THR A 374 44.79 -8.81 26.42
CA THR A 374 43.61 -9.30 25.72
C THR A 374 42.53 -8.23 25.87
N ARG A 375 42.25 -7.48 24.80
CA ARG A 375 41.05 -6.65 24.73
C ARG A 375 39.86 -7.60 24.93
N SER A 376 39.12 -7.38 26.00
CA SER A 376 37.78 -7.92 26.18
C SER A 376 36.95 -7.61 24.92
N PRO A 377 36.11 -8.55 24.45
CA PRO A 377 35.24 -8.27 23.32
C PRO A 377 34.31 -7.13 23.73
N THR A 378 34.38 -6.02 23.00
CA THR A 378 33.44 -4.90 23.12
C THR A 378 32.03 -5.47 22.99
N LYS A 379 31.13 -5.12 23.93
CA LYS A 379 29.68 -5.35 23.82
C LYS A 379 29.29 -5.05 22.36
N LYS A 380 28.83 -6.06 21.62
CA LYS A 380 28.21 -5.82 20.32
C LYS A 380 27.01 -4.91 20.57
N ASP A 381 26.94 -3.78 19.89
CA ASP A 381 25.78 -2.91 19.95
C ASP A 381 24.59 -3.70 19.39
N LYS A 382 23.67 -4.08 20.28
CA LYS A 382 22.43 -4.73 19.89
C LYS A 382 21.52 -3.67 19.30
N GLU A 383 20.99 -3.92 18.11
CA GLU A 383 20.06 -3.00 17.45
C GLU A 383 18.61 -3.40 17.73
N VAL A 384 17.74 -2.41 17.92
CA VAL A 384 16.30 -2.61 18.10
C VAL A 384 15.70 -3.11 16.79
N ALA A 385 14.97 -4.22 16.87
CA ALA A 385 14.26 -4.82 15.77
C ALA A 385 12.85 -5.20 16.19
N TYR A 386 12.01 -5.54 15.21
CA TYR A 386 10.65 -5.98 15.43
C TYR A 386 10.43 -7.31 14.74
N ARG A 387 9.87 -8.25 15.49
CA ARG A 387 9.35 -9.48 14.94
C ARG A 387 7.87 -9.28 14.55
N VAL A 388 7.48 -9.74 13.37
CA VAL A 388 6.18 -9.45 12.75
C VAL A 388 5.51 -10.73 12.29
N ALA A 389 4.23 -10.85 12.61
CA ALA A 389 3.34 -11.84 12.01
C ALA A 389 2.03 -11.16 11.60
N ILE A 390 1.50 -11.56 10.45
CA ILE A 390 0.22 -11.06 9.95
C ILE A 390 -0.79 -12.19 10.04
N THR A 391 -1.96 -11.93 10.61
CA THR A 391 -3.11 -12.84 10.55
C THR A 391 -4.31 -12.14 9.96
N ARG A 392 -5.07 -12.85 9.13
CA ARG A 392 -6.27 -12.34 8.46
C ARG A 392 -7.41 -13.32 8.60
N LYS A 393 -8.63 -12.81 8.71
CA LYS A 393 -9.84 -13.61 8.75
C LYS A 393 -10.10 -14.27 7.40
N ASP A 394 -10.78 -15.42 7.42
CA ASP A 394 -11.26 -16.07 6.21
C ASP A 394 -12.13 -15.14 5.36
N GLY A 395 -11.94 -15.21 4.05
CA GLY A 395 -12.59 -14.32 3.08
C GLY A 395 -11.79 -13.05 2.76
N VAL A 396 -10.76 -12.70 3.53
CA VAL A 396 -9.77 -11.69 3.11
C VAL A 396 -8.80 -12.35 2.13
N PRO A 397 -8.66 -11.88 0.87
CA PRO A 397 -7.70 -12.43 -0.08
C PRO A 397 -6.25 -12.30 0.40
N LEU A 398 -5.33 -13.03 -0.24
CA LEU A 398 -3.91 -12.85 0.02
C LEU A 398 -3.41 -11.52 -0.58
N TYR A 399 -2.58 -10.79 0.18
CA TYR A 399 -2.10 -9.46 -0.21
C TYR A 399 -0.62 -9.26 0.11
N GLY A 400 0.05 -8.48 -0.74
CA GLY A 400 1.47 -8.15 -0.59
C GLY A 400 1.70 -6.89 0.26
N PRO A 401 2.96 -6.49 0.45
CA PRO A 401 4.17 -7.22 0.07
C PRO A 401 4.37 -8.47 0.94
N HIS A 402 4.94 -9.54 0.39
CA HIS A 402 5.27 -10.75 1.18
C HIS A 402 6.66 -10.60 1.80
N PHE A 403 6.90 -11.33 2.88
CA PHE A 403 8.19 -11.35 3.56
C PHE A 403 8.71 -12.76 3.76
N GLU A 404 10.03 -12.94 3.62
CA GLU A 404 10.74 -14.21 3.82
C GLU A 404 11.30 -14.39 5.25
N GLY A 405 11.46 -13.27 5.98
CA GLY A 405 11.93 -13.25 7.36
C GLY A 405 10.97 -12.46 8.23
N ASP A 406 10.69 -12.95 9.43
CA ASP A 406 9.76 -12.34 10.37
C ASP A 406 10.41 -11.29 11.28
N VAL A 407 11.71 -11.02 11.17
CA VAL A 407 12.43 -10.02 11.97
C VAL A 407 12.92 -8.88 11.09
N PHE A 408 12.62 -7.65 11.49
CA PHE A 408 12.94 -6.43 10.76
C PHE A 408 13.69 -5.43 11.64
N PRO A 409 14.83 -4.88 11.19
CA PRO A 409 15.49 -3.78 11.89
C PRO A 409 14.58 -2.55 11.97
N ARG A 410 14.62 -1.80 13.08
CA ARG A 410 13.89 -0.53 13.22
C ARG A 410 14.50 0.54 12.31
N ASN A 411 14.01 0.64 11.08
CA ASN A 411 14.44 1.63 10.10
C ASN A 411 13.30 2.04 9.16
N GLN A 412 13.57 3.03 8.30
CA GLN A 412 12.57 3.55 7.36
C GLN A 412 12.10 2.49 6.35
N GLN A 413 12.96 1.56 5.93
CA GLN A 413 12.57 0.50 4.99
C GLN A 413 11.50 -0.42 5.59
N PHE A 414 11.67 -0.81 6.86
CA PHE A 414 10.65 -1.57 7.58
C PHE A 414 9.37 -0.75 7.76
N ARG A 415 9.48 0.54 8.07
CA ARG A 415 8.32 1.43 8.22
C ARG A 415 7.49 1.47 6.93
N ASP A 416 8.15 1.68 5.80
CA ASP A 416 7.52 1.73 4.48
C ASP A 416 6.87 0.38 4.14
N PHE A 417 7.60 -0.73 4.34
CA PHE A 417 7.09 -2.08 4.17
C PHE A 417 5.83 -2.33 5.01
N LEU A 418 5.88 -1.98 6.30
CA LEU A 418 4.77 -2.15 7.22
C LEU A 418 3.55 -1.37 6.71
N PHE A 419 3.68 -0.10 6.35
CA PHE A 419 2.54 0.67 5.85
C PHE A 419 1.98 0.15 4.52
N TYR A 420 2.81 -0.31 3.59
CA TYR A 420 2.32 -1.00 2.41
C TYR A 420 1.55 -2.27 2.79
N LYS A 421 2.09 -3.11 3.69
CA LYS A 421 1.43 -4.34 4.13
C LYS A 421 0.09 -4.06 4.80
N LEU A 422 0.04 -3.09 5.70
CA LEU A 422 -1.18 -2.75 6.43
C LEU A 422 -2.25 -2.16 5.51
N THR A 423 -1.90 -1.16 4.69
CA THR A 423 -2.89 -0.51 3.79
C THR A 423 -3.36 -1.44 2.67
N ASN A 424 -2.55 -2.39 2.22
CA ASN A 424 -2.98 -3.46 1.32
C ASN A 424 -3.88 -4.47 2.04
N GLY A 425 -3.58 -4.79 3.30
CA GLY A 425 -4.42 -5.67 4.12
C GLY A 425 -5.82 -5.11 4.33
N GLU A 426 -5.94 -3.82 4.65
CA GLU A 426 -7.26 -3.16 4.73
C GLU A 426 -8.01 -3.20 3.41
N ARG A 427 -7.33 -2.96 2.28
CA ARG A 427 -7.96 -3.02 0.96
C ARG A 427 -8.40 -4.42 0.57
N ALA A 428 -7.57 -5.43 0.83
CA ALA A 428 -7.95 -6.83 0.63
C ALA A 428 -9.16 -7.20 1.50
N ALA A 429 -9.25 -6.66 2.72
CA ALA A 429 -10.39 -6.92 3.56
C ALA A 429 -11.72 -6.39 2.97
N TYR A 430 -11.72 -5.40 2.07
CA TYR A 430 -12.94 -4.98 1.37
C TYR A 430 -13.57 -6.08 0.50
N ASP A 431 -12.79 -7.08 0.09
CA ASP A 431 -13.31 -8.25 -0.64
C ASP A 431 -13.94 -9.29 0.30
N ALA A 432 -13.72 -9.18 1.61
CA ALA A 432 -14.41 -10.05 2.56
C ALA A 432 -15.93 -9.82 2.49
N PRO A 433 -16.76 -10.88 2.62
CA PRO A 433 -18.19 -10.81 2.33
C PRO A 433 -18.96 -9.70 3.04
N ILE A 434 -18.59 -9.38 4.29
CA ILE A 434 -19.28 -8.35 5.10
C ILE A 434 -19.06 -6.93 4.56
N PHE A 435 -17.88 -6.64 4.01
CA PHE A 435 -17.54 -5.34 3.43
C PHE A 435 -17.94 -5.27 1.96
N ASN A 436 -17.66 -6.33 1.19
CA ASN A 436 -17.94 -6.38 -0.24
C ASN A 436 -19.42 -6.13 -0.54
N ARG A 437 -20.34 -6.73 0.25
CA ARG A 437 -21.79 -6.51 0.10
C ARG A 437 -22.18 -5.05 0.30
N LYS A 438 -21.61 -4.39 1.30
CA LYS A 438 -21.87 -2.97 1.60
C LYS A 438 -21.33 -2.07 0.49
N MET A 439 -20.09 -2.29 0.07
CA MET A 439 -19.44 -1.52 -1.00
C MET A 439 -20.14 -1.70 -2.34
N THR A 440 -20.48 -2.95 -2.71
CA THR A 440 -21.24 -3.25 -3.93
C THR A 440 -22.59 -2.52 -3.93
N ARG A 441 -23.30 -2.47 -2.80
CA ARG A 441 -24.58 -1.76 -2.69
C ARG A 441 -24.41 -0.25 -2.89
N VAL A 442 -23.44 0.37 -2.21
CA VAL A 442 -23.16 1.82 -2.35
C VAL A 442 -22.80 2.13 -3.80
N ARG A 443 -21.91 1.34 -4.39
CA ARG A 443 -21.46 1.51 -5.77
C ARG A 443 -22.60 1.33 -6.77
N ALA A 444 -23.49 0.36 -6.55
CA ALA A 444 -24.70 0.16 -7.36
C ALA A 444 -25.61 1.41 -7.35
N GLU A 445 -25.85 2.00 -6.18
CA GLU A 445 -26.69 3.21 -6.08
C GLU A 445 -26.04 4.43 -6.75
N LEU A 446 -24.71 4.58 -6.63
CA LEU A 446 -23.97 5.64 -7.32
C LEU A 446 -24.06 5.49 -8.85
N LEU A 447 -23.87 4.29 -9.39
CA LEU A 447 -24.01 4.04 -10.83
C LEU A 447 -25.45 4.26 -11.29
N LYS A 448 -26.44 3.78 -10.52
CA LYS A 448 -27.86 4.00 -10.80
C LYS A 448 -28.25 5.48 -10.80
N HIS A 449 -27.61 6.29 -9.95
CA HIS A 449 -27.77 7.73 -9.98
C HIS A 449 -27.26 8.33 -11.31
N LEU A 450 -26.10 7.90 -11.81
CA LEU A 450 -25.60 8.33 -13.12
C LEU A 450 -26.59 7.95 -14.24
N GLU A 451 -27.11 6.73 -14.25
CA GLU A 451 -28.10 6.32 -15.25
C GLU A 451 -29.35 7.18 -15.21
N LYS A 452 -29.96 7.38 -14.03
CA LYS A 452 -31.17 8.20 -13.90
C LYS A 452 -30.97 9.66 -14.34
N THR A 453 -29.77 10.19 -14.14
CA THR A 453 -29.45 11.59 -14.46
C THR A 453 -29.16 11.79 -15.94
N PHE A 454 -28.63 10.78 -16.64
CA PHE A 454 -28.04 10.96 -17.97
C PHE A 454 -28.61 10.08 -19.10
N ALA A 455 -29.31 8.96 -18.81
CA ALA A 455 -29.69 7.93 -19.79
C ALA A 455 -31.20 7.63 -19.83
#